data_AF-A0A7T8K9L6-F1
#
_entry.id   AF-A0A7T8K9L6-F1
#
_cell.length_a   1.000
_cell.length_b   1.000
_cell.length_c   1.000
_cell.angle_alpha   90.00
_cell.angle_beta   90.00
_cell.angle_gamma   90.00
#
_symmetry.space_group_name_H-M   'P 1'
#
loop_
_entity.id
_entity.type
_entity.pdbx_description
1 polymer ?
#
loop_
_entity_poly.entity_id
_entity_poly.type
_entity_poly.pdbx_seq_one_letter_code
_entity_poly.pdbx_strand_id
1 'polypeptide(L)'
;MEYTFFSESSVLVGTMDHSPHSSGFSYKYDVKMQVHGDSIKVAFNGKHEAGQHPFDQTNFIEVGRDIPPYEIKLDEHGLFSSLTLDPKLSINQRNIVKAFAQHQGSWTWIYKRGECQTLYSVTGDKIVKSVTHTKDCKNRVNVLVDDWRGYRCHIDPENPESRENPNGLYSASNTVMMVERKGDRFLPKAIVGSSSVVAQFFGDEGVSFVAHSNSPGDIVVNGETITDLRYEFEDKDYTWKNDRDLKTREFFEDEMPNLTEFVKKRLSKQSYIFNEMSDEKAYLSQAHYYGLNNIYPAMVEMDYNALKVNLRADKSEEGIRKNNLFNELLGSLGTSSATILIRDMIMENKFDNYRDVVRILTSVPFHIRHPNHQLIKELEVLYDYNGNQIVKDSVPLVIGHLARVTCERAGVPGSPASNECYSTIVDDYTERTLQKILGTSDHNEQLSQIMMLFNLKYGKLADKLKPLIYGETKVKCGHLRSLALQAAVWSAVSSGKGPEYLLPIFAETENSHELRITALSYIMGANPSSTHFNAILAVLYKEKDFEVVNFAFTLFETYAKNIDPCRSKVATLAKYFLKYLK
;
A
#
# COMPACT_ATOMS: atom_id res chain seq x y z
N MET A 1 45.46 -0.07 3.06
CA MET A 1 45.76 -0.57 1.70
C MET A 1 44.85 0.17 0.75
N GLU A 2 45.32 0.54 -0.45
CA GLU A 2 44.49 1.20 -1.46
C GLU A 2 44.30 0.25 -2.65
N TYR A 3 43.07 0.05 -3.09
CA TYR A 3 42.72 -0.64 -4.35
C TYR A 3 42.09 0.37 -5.33
N THR A 4 41.69 -0.06 -6.52
CA THR A 4 40.82 0.70 -7.42
C THR A 4 39.97 -0.28 -8.20
N PHE A 5 38.68 0.00 -8.30
CA PHE A 5 37.70 -0.81 -9.02
C PHE A 5 36.99 0.05 -10.07
N PHE A 6 36.54 -0.60 -11.14
CA PHE A 6 35.48 -0.07 -11.98
C PHE A 6 34.15 -0.66 -11.49
N SER A 7 33.14 0.18 -11.34
CA SER A 7 31.80 -0.21 -10.88
C SER A 7 30.77 0.13 -11.94
N GLU A 8 29.96 -0.87 -12.31
CA GLU A 8 28.78 -0.70 -13.16
C GLU A 8 27.55 -1.28 -12.45
N SER A 9 26.48 -0.49 -12.38
CA SER A 9 25.19 -0.90 -11.82
C SER A 9 24.07 -0.51 -12.78
N SER A 10 23.45 -1.50 -13.39
CA SER A 10 22.31 -1.33 -14.30
C SER A 10 21.02 -1.91 -13.72
N VAL A 11 20.00 -1.05 -13.61
CA VAL A 11 18.63 -1.45 -13.29
C VAL A 11 17.83 -1.45 -14.58
N LEU A 12 17.22 -2.58 -14.88
CA LEU A 12 16.34 -2.77 -16.03
C LEU A 12 14.94 -3.12 -15.53
N VAL A 13 13.92 -2.88 -16.35
CA VAL A 13 12.54 -3.34 -16.19
C VAL A 13 12.03 -3.68 -17.58
N GLY A 14 11.50 -4.89 -17.77
CA GLY A 14 11.03 -5.35 -19.07
C GLY A 14 10.18 -6.61 -18.97
N THR A 15 9.67 -7.06 -20.12
CA THR A 15 8.84 -8.27 -20.22
C THR A 15 9.69 -9.51 -20.52
N MET A 16 9.41 -10.64 -19.89
CA MET A 16 10.02 -11.95 -20.21
C MET A 16 9.24 -12.70 -21.30
N ASP A 17 8.94 -12.04 -22.41
CA ASP A 17 8.26 -12.64 -23.58
C ASP A 17 9.25 -13.03 -24.70
N HIS A 18 8.73 -13.52 -25.84
CA HIS A 18 9.55 -13.98 -26.98
C HIS A 18 10.31 -12.82 -27.69
N SER A 19 9.93 -11.57 -27.48
CA SER A 19 10.56 -10.38 -28.06
C SER A 19 10.68 -9.28 -26.99
N PRO A 20 11.50 -9.51 -25.95
CA PRO A 20 11.48 -8.72 -24.73
C PRO A 20 11.81 -7.25 -25.01
N HIS A 21 11.00 -6.35 -24.47
CA HIS A 21 11.29 -4.92 -24.43
C HIS A 21 11.62 -4.53 -22.99
N SER A 22 12.67 -3.73 -22.80
CA SER A 22 13.05 -3.20 -21.49
C SER A 22 13.47 -1.74 -21.54
N SER A 23 13.21 -1.02 -20.46
CA SER A 23 13.79 0.30 -20.15
C SER A 23 14.55 0.24 -18.82
N GLY A 24 15.36 1.25 -18.53
CA GLY A 24 16.19 1.25 -17.34
C GLY A 24 17.23 2.36 -17.30
N PHE A 25 18.12 2.28 -16.33
CA PHE A 25 19.25 3.19 -16.14
C PHE A 25 20.51 2.40 -15.78
N SER A 26 21.69 2.96 -16.10
CA SER A 26 22.98 2.38 -15.70
C SER A 26 23.89 3.48 -15.16
N TYR A 27 24.59 3.18 -14.07
CA TYR A 27 25.60 4.04 -13.49
C TYR A 27 26.99 3.40 -13.66
N LYS A 28 27.97 4.21 -14.06
CA LYS A 28 29.38 3.81 -14.20
C LYS A 28 30.26 4.73 -13.38
N TYR A 29 31.15 4.14 -12.59
CA TYR A 29 32.05 4.88 -11.71
C TYR A 29 33.43 4.22 -11.66
N ASP A 30 34.47 5.03 -11.62
CA ASP A 30 35.78 4.65 -11.09
C ASP A 30 35.77 4.80 -9.57
N VAL A 31 36.25 3.77 -8.87
CA VAL A 31 36.01 3.59 -7.44
C VAL A 31 37.30 3.09 -6.74
N LYS A 32 38.19 4.03 -6.39
CA LYS A 32 39.43 3.87 -5.56
C LYS A 32 39.12 3.25 -4.19
N MET A 33 39.96 2.43 -3.49
CA MET A 33 39.67 1.64 -2.24
C MET A 33 40.75 1.59 -1.07
N GLN A 34 41.03 2.69 -0.33
CA GLN A 34 41.64 2.86 1.01
C GLN A 34 41.01 2.18 2.27
N VAL A 35 41.41 0.95 2.58
CA VAL A 35 41.08 0.23 3.83
C VAL A 35 42.11 0.47 4.94
N HIS A 36 41.68 0.75 6.18
CA HIS A 36 42.53 0.90 7.37
C HIS A 36 41.90 0.27 8.63
N GLY A 37 42.45 -0.86 9.08
CA GLY A 37 41.83 -1.67 10.14
C GLY A 37 40.43 -2.12 9.71
N ASP A 38 39.45 -1.87 10.57
CA ASP A 38 38.03 -2.19 10.33
C ASP A 38 37.27 -1.03 9.64
N SER A 39 37.99 -0.01 9.14
CA SER A 39 37.43 1.15 8.41
C SER A 39 37.70 1.05 6.89
N ILE A 40 36.65 1.35 6.12
CA ILE A 40 36.56 1.33 4.65
C ILE A 40 35.87 2.65 4.25
N LYS A 41 36.59 3.61 3.68
CA LYS A 41 36.15 5.01 3.49
C LYS A 41 35.94 5.35 2.00
N VAL A 42 34.73 5.42 1.38
CA VAL A 42 34.18 5.16 -0.02
C VAL A 42 34.15 6.26 -1.16
N ALA A 43 34.37 5.80 -2.42
CA ALA A 43 34.79 6.16 -3.83
C ALA A 43 34.02 6.73 -5.06
N PHE A 44 32.93 7.47 -5.06
CA PHE A 44 32.31 7.77 -6.38
C PHE A 44 33.04 8.85 -7.22
N ASN A 45 33.87 8.44 -8.21
CA ASN A 45 34.43 9.29 -9.28
C ASN A 45 33.92 8.80 -10.65
N GLY A 46 32.97 9.48 -11.28
CA GLY A 46 32.49 9.05 -12.60
C GLY A 46 31.30 9.87 -13.09
N LYS A 47 31.01 9.75 -14.38
CA LYS A 47 29.84 10.36 -15.02
C LYS A 47 28.79 9.30 -15.29
N HIS A 48 27.54 9.73 -15.35
CA HIS A 48 26.42 8.89 -15.79
C HIS A 48 26.50 8.66 -17.31
N GLU A 49 27.34 7.72 -17.74
CA GLU A 49 27.55 7.43 -19.15
C GLU A 49 26.41 6.61 -19.78
N ALA A 50 26.02 7.00 -20.99
CA ALA A 50 25.13 6.22 -21.83
C ALA A 50 25.86 4.96 -22.37
N GLY A 51 25.49 3.77 -21.88
CA GLY A 51 26.14 2.50 -22.24
C GLY A 51 25.22 1.52 -22.96
N GLN A 52 25.58 1.10 -24.19
CA GLN A 52 24.74 0.28 -25.08
C GLN A 52 24.49 -1.19 -24.65
N HIS A 53 24.48 -1.52 -23.36
CA HIS A 53 24.44 -2.90 -22.87
C HIS A 53 23.30 -3.10 -21.85
N PRO A 54 22.52 -4.20 -21.88
CA PRO A 54 22.64 -5.40 -22.72
C PRO A 54 21.76 -5.40 -23.99
N PHE A 55 21.17 -4.27 -24.37
CA PHE A 55 20.31 -4.16 -25.55
C PHE A 55 20.76 -2.99 -26.44
N ASP A 56 21.14 -3.29 -27.69
CA ASP A 56 21.82 -2.38 -28.64
C ASP A 56 21.01 -1.13 -29.09
N GLN A 57 19.86 -0.86 -28.47
CA GLN A 57 18.90 0.18 -28.87
C GLN A 57 18.41 1.06 -27.70
N THR A 58 18.97 0.92 -26.49
CA THR A 58 18.55 1.72 -25.33
C THR A 58 19.17 3.12 -25.37
N ASN A 59 18.33 4.15 -25.37
CA ASN A 59 18.76 5.54 -25.18
C ASN A 59 18.89 5.85 -23.68
N PHE A 60 20.05 6.36 -23.26
CA PHE A 60 20.31 6.78 -21.89
C PHE A 60 20.53 8.30 -21.84
N ILE A 61 20.17 8.92 -20.71
CA ILE A 61 20.30 10.35 -20.45
C ILE A 61 21.37 10.54 -19.36
N GLU A 62 22.33 11.45 -19.53
CA GLU A 62 23.34 11.75 -18.50
C GLU A 62 22.69 12.45 -17.29
N VAL A 63 22.72 11.82 -16.13
CA VAL A 63 22.26 12.40 -14.85
C VAL A 63 23.48 12.84 -14.03
N GLY A 64 23.78 14.15 -14.05
CA GLY A 64 24.92 14.72 -13.33
C GLY A 64 24.69 14.80 -11.81
N ARG A 65 25.04 13.73 -11.09
CA ARG A 65 24.92 13.66 -9.62
C ARG A 65 26.21 13.10 -9.00
N ASP A 66 27.03 13.99 -8.45
CA ASP A 66 28.19 13.61 -7.64
C ASP A 66 27.74 12.95 -6.33
N ILE A 67 28.49 11.96 -5.84
CA ILE A 67 28.26 11.34 -4.53
C ILE A 67 29.53 11.55 -3.68
N PRO A 68 29.49 12.41 -2.65
CA PRO A 68 30.58 12.62 -1.71
C PRO A 68 31.10 11.34 -1.02
N PRO A 69 32.32 11.40 -0.45
CA PRO A 69 32.90 10.35 0.38
C PRO A 69 32.01 9.84 1.54
N TYR A 70 32.10 8.55 1.89
CA TYR A 70 31.39 7.96 3.04
C TYR A 70 32.14 6.81 3.74
N GLU A 71 32.05 6.65 5.07
CA GLU A 71 32.88 5.67 5.82
C GLU A 71 32.04 4.50 6.31
N ILE A 72 32.39 3.30 5.88
CA ILE A 72 31.87 2.05 6.42
C ILE A 72 32.83 1.56 7.51
N LYS A 73 32.29 1.26 8.69
CA LYS A 73 33.00 0.53 9.75
C LYS A 73 32.48 -0.89 9.86
N LEU A 74 33.39 -1.82 10.07
CA LEU A 74 33.11 -3.22 10.34
C LEU A 74 33.22 -3.53 11.84
N ASP A 75 32.62 -4.65 12.26
CA ASP A 75 32.89 -5.29 13.55
C ASP A 75 34.03 -6.32 13.46
N GLU A 76 34.34 -6.96 14.58
CA GLU A 76 35.38 -8.00 14.70
C GLU A 76 35.12 -9.27 13.85
N HIS A 77 33.94 -9.39 13.25
CA HIS A 77 33.57 -10.48 12.34
C HIS A 77 33.56 -10.05 10.87
N GLY A 78 33.92 -8.79 10.58
CA GLY A 78 33.88 -8.21 9.23
C GLY A 78 32.48 -7.82 8.77
N LEU A 79 31.51 -7.71 9.67
CA LEU A 79 30.12 -7.34 9.39
C LEU A 79 29.93 -5.83 9.53
N PHE A 80 28.89 -5.32 8.90
CA PHE A 80 28.53 -3.90 8.98
C PHE A 80 28.23 -3.47 10.42
N SER A 81 28.93 -2.44 10.89
CA SER A 81 28.70 -1.79 12.18
C SER A 81 28.10 -0.39 12.02
N SER A 82 28.71 0.46 11.18
CA SER A 82 28.20 1.83 10.94
C SER A 82 28.61 2.40 9.59
N LEU A 83 27.90 3.45 9.15
CA LEU A 83 28.09 4.18 7.90
C LEU A 83 28.10 5.70 8.18
N THR A 84 29.17 6.41 7.85
CA THR A 84 29.30 7.87 8.01
C THR A 84 29.05 8.56 6.67
N LEU A 85 28.11 9.51 6.62
CA LEU A 85 27.59 10.15 5.40
C LEU A 85 27.68 11.68 5.48
N ASP A 86 27.95 12.38 4.37
CA ASP A 86 27.73 13.84 4.32
C ASP A 86 26.24 14.12 4.59
N PRO A 87 25.89 14.94 5.60
CA PRO A 87 24.49 15.21 5.95
C PRO A 87 23.68 15.81 4.80
N LYS A 88 24.32 16.46 3.82
CA LYS A 88 23.69 17.08 2.64
C LYS A 88 23.24 16.09 1.57
N LEU A 89 23.59 14.80 1.68
CA LEU A 89 23.15 13.78 0.72
C LEU A 89 21.62 13.69 0.68
N SER A 90 21.05 13.73 -0.52
CA SER A 90 19.64 13.40 -0.76
C SER A 90 19.34 11.95 -0.36
N ILE A 91 18.07 11.64 -0.10
CA ILE A 91 17.67 10.29 0.30
C ILE A 91 18.01 9.26 -0.78
N ASN A 92 17.80 9.58 -2.06
CA ASN A 92 18.28 8.77 -3.18
C ASN A 92 19.81 8.50 -3.11
N GLN A 93 20.64 9.54 -2.94
CA GLN A 93 22.09 9.36 -2.82
C GLN A 93 22.48 8.53 -1.58
N ARG A 94 21.83 8.77 -0.43
CA ARG A 94 22.00 7.94 0.78
C ARG A 94 21.66 6.47 0.50
N ASN A 95 20.61 6.19 -0.26
CA ASN A 95 20.21 4.83 -0.64
C ASN A 95 21.20 4.14 -1.59
N ILE A 96 21.76 4.85 -2.57
CA ILE A 96 22.85 4.32 -3.43
C ILE A 96 24.05 3.91 -2.56
N VAL A 97 24.45 4.79 -1.64
CA VAL A 97 25.53 4.57 -0.69
C VAL A 97 25.25 3.38 0.26
N LYS A 98 24.02 3.25 0.76
CA LYS A 98 23.62 2.09 1.57
C LYS A 98 23.66 0.79 0.79
N ALA A 99 23.14 0.77 -0.44
CA ALA A 99 23.13 -0.42 -1.30
C ALA A 99 24.56 -0.93 -1.55
N PHE A 100 25.50 -0.03 -1.78
CA PHE A 100 26.93 -0.35 -1.88
C PHE A 100 27.47 -1.01 -0.60
N ALA A 101 27.23 -0.41 0.57
CA ALA A 101 27.66 -0.96 1.86
C ALA A 101 27.05 -2.34 2.18
N GLN A 102 25.91 -2.70 1.57
CA GLN A 102 25.31 -4.03 1.70
C GLN A 102 26.09 -5.14 0.98
N HIS A 103 27.08 -4.87 0.13
CA HIS A 103 27.82 -5.92 -0.61
C HIS A 103 28.85 -6.74 0.20
N GLN A 104 29.05 -6.49 1.50
CA GLN A 104 30.03 -7.24 2.31
C GLN A 104 29.73 -8.75 2.45
N GLY A 105 30.79 -9.56 2.53
CA GLY A 105 30.74 -10.99 2.82
C GLY A 105 30.83 -11.30 4.33
N SER A 106 30.27 -12.44 4.74
CA SER A 106 30.48 -13.04 6.06
C SER A 106 31.06 -14.45 5.85
N TRP A 107 31.93 -14.89 6.76
CA TRP A 107 32.73 -16.11 6.60
C TRP A 107 32.10 -17.37 7.22
N THR A 108 30.81 -17.26 7.55
CA THR A 108 30.10 -18.17 8.45
C THR A 108 28.74 -18.55 7.84
N TRP A 109 28.46 -19.85 7.86
CA TRP A 109 27.58 -20.51 6.89
C TRP A 109 26.10 -20.09 6.88
N ILE A 110 25.61 -19.46 7.94
CA ILE A 110 24.27 -18.83 7.99
C ILE A 110 24.41 -17.54 8.81
N TYR A 111 24.11 -16.38 8.21
CA TYR A 111 24.07 -15.10 8.93
C TYR A 111 22.80 -14.32 8.63
N LYS A 112 22.30 -13.58 9.63
CA LYS A 112 21.22 -12.60 9.49
C LYS A 112 21.83 -11.26 9.10
N ARG A 113 21.47 -10.72 7.93
CA ARG A 113 21.94 -9.40 7.46
C ARG A 113 20.74 -8.61 6.94
N GLY A 114 20.34 -7.58 7.70
CA GLY A 114 18.92 -7.33 7.92
C GLY A 114 18.29 -8.50 8.70
N GLU A 115 16.97 -8.52 8.92
CA GLU A 115 16.32 -9.73 9.46
C GLU A 115 16.08 -10.82 8.39
N CYS A 116 17.07 -10.99 7.50
CA CYS A 116 17.04 -11.89 6.35
C CYS A 116 17.99 -13.07 6.55
N GLN A 117 17.50 -14.31 6.42
CA GLN A 117 18.37 -15.48 6.37
C GLN A 117 19.19 -15.48 5.06
N THR A 118 20.51 -15.48 5.19
CA THR A 118 21.45 -15.48 4.05
C THR A 118 22.21 -16.80 3.98
N LEU A 119 22.28 -17.39 2.79
CA LEU A 119 23.10 -18.58 2.49
C LEU A 119 24.48 -18.14 1.97
N TYR A 120 25.54 -18.77 2.45
CA TYR A 120 26.90 -18.61 1.93
C TYR A 120 27.44 -19.96 1.43
N SER A 121 28.02 -19.95 0.22
CA SER A 121 28.73 -21.09 -0.38
C SER A 121 30.16 -20.66 -0.74
N VAL A 122 31.16 -21.31 -0.15
CA VAL A 122 32.57 -20.94 -0.30
C VAL A 122 33.32 -22.01 -1.09
N THR A 123 34.05 -21.60 -2.13
CA THR A 123 35.04 -22.42 -2.85
C THR A 123 36.43 -21.79 -2.70
N GLY A 124 37.47 -22.41 -3.28
CA GLY A 124 38.84 -21.87 -3.21
C GLY A 124 39.04 -20.53 -3.96
N ASP A 125 38.13 -20.22 -4.89
CA ASP A 125 38.20 -19.14 -5.88
C ASP A 125 36.99 -18.18 -5.86
N LYS A 126 35.85 -18.55 -5.25
CA LYS A 126 34.70 -17.64 -5.07
C LYS A 126 33.93 -17.87 -3.77
N ILE A 127 33.14 -16.86 -3.42
CA ILE A 127 32.11 -16.91 -2.37
C ILE A 127 30.80 -16.51 -3.03
N VAL A 128 29.78 -17.35 -2.92
CA VAL A 128 28.43 -17.04 -3.37
C VAL A 128 27.56 -16.78 -2.15
N LYS A 129 27.02 -15.58 -2.05
CA LYS A 129 26.01 -15.15 -1.06
C LYS A 129 24.65 -15.15 -1.77
N SER A 130 23.62 -15.74 -1.16
CA SER A 130 22.26 -15.77 -1.73
C SER A 130 21.20 -15.48 -0.65
N VAL A 131 20.14 -14.75 -1.02
CA VAL A 131 19.01 -14.40 -0.14
C VAL A 131 17.71 -14.33 -0.95
N THR A 132 16.61 -14.89 -0.44
CA THR A 132 15.26 -14.72 -1.02
C THR A 132 14.47 -13.71 -0.18
N HIS A 133 14.49 -12.43 -0.58
CA HIS A 133 13.91 -11.33 0.19
C HIS A 133 12.43 -11.48 0.54
N THR A 134 11.68 -12.24 -0.27
CA THR A 134 10.24 -12.43 -0.07
C THR A 134 9.90 -13.50 0.96
N LYS A 135 10.79 -14.46 1.21
CA LYS A 135 10.57 -15.58 2.13
C LYS A 135 11.40 -15.46 3.41
N ASP A 136 12.65 -15.04 3.25
CA ASP A 136 13.68 -15.21 4.28
C ASP A 136 13.87 -13.97 5.16
N CYS A 137 13.24 -12.83 4.80
CA CYS A 137 13.30 -11.56 5.52
C CYS A 137 12.06 -11.31 6.39
N LYS A 138 12.26 -10.99 7.68
CA LYS A 138 11.18 -10.65 8.61
C LYS A 138 10.72 -9.19 8.57
N ASN A 139 11.67 -8.26 8.39
CA ASN A 139 11.43 -6.82 8.37
C ASN A 139 11.78 -6.27 6.98
N ARG A 140 10.92 -6.55 5.99
CA ARG A 140 11.18 -6.10 4.62
C ARG A 140 10.73 -4.66 4.47
N VAL A 141 11.63 -3.80 4.02
CA VAL A 141 11.29 -2.41 3.71
C VAL A 141 10.49 -2.36 2.41
N ASN A 142 9.19 -2.06 2.51
CA ASN A 142 8.30 -1.77 1.39
C ASN A 142 7.21 -0.79 1.80
N VAL A 143 6.74 0.02 0.84
CA VAL A 143 5.46 0.74 0.94
C VAL A 143 4.44 -0.05 0.14
N LEU A 144 3.21 -0.15 0.66
CA LEU A 144 2.06 -0.64 -0.09
C LEU A 144 1.20 0.56 -0.46
N VAL A 145 0.91 0.70 -1.76
CA VAL A 145 -0.01 1.70 -2.30
C VAL A 145 -1.15 0.92 -2.96
N ASP A 146 -2.39 1.32 -2.65
CA ASP A 146 -3.64 0.81 -3.22
C ASP A 146 -3.91 -0.70 -3.02
N ASP A 147 -3.51 -1.24 -1.87
CA ASP A 147 -3.65 -2.65 -1.47
C ASP A 147 -5.07 -3.08 -1.02
N TRP A 148 -6.08 -2.22 -1.18
CA TRP A 148 -7.38 -2.25 -0.47
C TRP A 148 -8.26 -3.52 -0.63
N ARG A 149 -7.84 -4.48 -1.45
CA ARG A 149 -8.52 -5.77 -1.68
C ARG A 149 -7.60 -7.00 -1.52
N GLY A 150 -6.33 -6.83 -1.20
CA GLY A 150 -5.30 -7.88 -1.16
C GLY A 150 -5.30 -8.76 0.10
N TYR A 151 -6.41 -9.44 0.40
CA TYR A 151 -6.46 -10.36 1.54
C TYR A 151 -5.71 -11.68 1.26
N ARG A 152 -4.61 -11.93 1.98
CA ARG A 152 -3.93 -13.23 1.98
C ARG A 152 -4.69 -14.23 2.88
N CYS A 153 -4.98 -15.44 2.37
CA CYS A 153 -5.64 -16.50 3.16
C CYS A 153 -4.84 -16.96 4.40
N HIS A 154 -3.52 -16.79 4.35
CA HIS A 154 -2.55 -17.33 5.31
C HIS A 154 -1.63 -16.22 5.87
N ILE A 155 -2.21 -15.10 6.32
CA ILE A 155 -1.45 -14.14 7.13
C ILE A 155 -1.22 -14.80 8.49
N ASP A 156 0.04 -15.00 8.85
CA ASP A 156 0.44 -15.22 10.24
C ASP A 156 0.21 -13.91 11.02
N PRO A 157 -0.67 -13.85 12.02
CA PRO A 157 -0.90 -12.63 12.81
C PRO A 157 0.32 -12.20 13.62
N GLU A 158 1.23 -13.12 13.96
CA GLU A 158 2.45 -12.83 14.72
C GLU A 158 3.60 -12.36 13.81
N ASN A 159 3.64 -12.81 12.55
CA ASN A 159 4.62 -12.40 11.55
C ASN A 159 3.92 -11.97 10.24
N PRO A 160 3.12 -10.89 10.21
CA PRO A 160 2.30 -10.54 9.05
C PRO A 160 3.11 -10.19 7.80
N GLU A 161 4.38 -9.78 7.94
CA GLU A 161 5.29 -9.55 6.80
C GLU A 161 5.80 -10.86 6.16
N SER A 162 5.80 -11.98 6.91
CA SER A 162 6.25 -13.28 6.41
C SER A 162 5.43 -13.75 5.21
N ARG A 163 6.12 -14.36 4.23
CA ARG A 163 5.47 -15.03 3.10
C ARG A 163 6.12 -16.38 2.83
N GLU A 164 5.44 -17.46 3.24
CA GLU A 164 5.83 -18.82 2.82
C GLU A 164 5.66 -19.04 1.31
N ASN A 165 4.73 -18.30 0.67
CA ASN A 165 4.50 -18.26 -0.77
C ASN A 165 4.66 -16.81 -1.28
N PRO A 166 5.48 -16.55 -2.33
CA PRO A 166 5.66 -15.21 -2.88
C PRO A 166 4.38 -14.52 -3.37
N ASN A 167 3.29 -15.27 -3.64
CA ASN A 167 2.00 -14.76 -4.13
C ASN A 167 2.15 -13.87 -5.37
N GLY A 168 2.84 -14.36 -6.39
CA GLY A 168 3.10 -13.59 -7.61
C GLY A 168 4.06 -12.41 -7.44
N LEU A 169 4.77 -12.29 -6.31
CA LEU A 169 5.91 -11.37 -6.17
C LEU A 169 7.08 -12.09 -5.53
N TYR A 170 8.02 -12.56 -6.35
CA TYR A 170 9.28 -13.15 -5.91
C TYR A 170 10.38 -12.08 -5.93
N SER A 171 11.30 -12.13 -4.96
CA SER A 171 12.53 -11.35 -5.03
C SER A 171 13.67 -12.09 -4.37
N ALA A 172 14.82 -12.05 -5.02
CA ALA A 172 16.07 -12.59 -4.52
C ALA A 172 17.25 -11.68 -4.88
N SER A 173 18.36 -11.90 -4.20
CA SER A 173 19.67 -11.37 -4.58
C SER A 173 20.74 -12.43 -4.39
N ASN A 174 21.65 -12.49 -5.35
CA ASN A 174 22.88 -13.25 -5.27
C ASN A 174 24.08 -12.28 -5.29
N THR A 175 25.21 -12.68 -4.73
CA THR A 175 26.49 -11.95 -4.81
C THR A 175 27.64 -12.93 -4.90
N VAL A 176 28.32 -12.96 -6.05
CA VAL A 176 29.50 -13.77 -6.31
C VAL A 176 30.74 -12.91 -6.11
N MET A 177 31.49 -13.16 -5.06
CA MET A 177 32.78 -12.52 -4.80
C MET A 177 33.87 -13.44 -5.33
N MET A 178 34.53 -13.06 -6.42
CA MET A 178 35.72 -13.77 -6.90
C MET A 178 36.89 -13.41 -5.99
N VAL A 179 37.60 -14.40 -5.47
CA VAL A 179 38.63 -14.21 -4.44
C VAL A 179 39.94 -14.93 -4.80
N GLU A 180 41.05 -14.32 -4.40
CA GLU A 180 42.38 -14.94 -4.45
C GLU A 180 42.87 -15.18 -3.03
N ARG A 181 43.25 -16.42 -2.72
CA ARG A 181 43.80 -16.77 -1.42
C ARG A 181 45.28 -16.34 -1.32
N LYS A 182 45.58 -15.42 -0.40
CA LYS A 182 46.94 -15.00 -0.02
C LYS A 182 47.18 -15.37 1.44
N GLY A 183 47.77 -16.55 1.66
CA GLY A 183 47.89 -17.17 2.98
C GLY A 183 46.51 -17.53 3.53
N ASP A 184 46.20 -17.07 4.74
CA ASP A 184 44.89 -17.27 5.39
C ASP A 184 43.87 -16.16 5.10
N ARG A 185 44.18 -15.26 4.16
CA ARG A 185 43.28 -14.18 3.74
C ARG A 185 42.81 -14.37 2.32
N PHE A 186 41.54 -14.07 2.09
CA PHE A 186 40.97 -13.92 0.75
C PHE A 186 41.03 -12.46 0.33
N LEU A 187 41.57 -12.21 -0.86
CA LEU A 187 41.59 -10.90 -1.50
C LEU A 187 40.51 -10.86 -2.59
N PRO A 188 39.48 -10.00 -2.49
CA PRO A 188 38.47 -9.88 -3.55
C PRO A 188 39.12 -9.35 -4.83
N LYS A 189 38.90 -10.07 -5.94
CA LYS A 189 39.28 -9.68 -7.30
C LYS A 189 38.13 -9.00 -8.05
N ALA A 190 36.90 -9.47 -7.83
CA ALA A 190 35.69 -8.90 -8.40
C ALA A 190 34.48 -9.22 -7.49
N ILE A 191 33.45 -8.38 -7.54
CA ILE A 191 32.15 -8.64 -6.90
C ILE A 191 31.08 -8.53 -7.99
N VAL A 192 30.37 -9.62 -8.23
CA VAL A 192 29.28 -9.72 -9.21
C VAL A 192 28.06 -10.32 -8.54
N GLY A 193 27.20 -9.45 -8.04
CA GLY A 193 25.84 -9.74 -7.63
C GLY A 193 24.80 -9.54 -8.72
N SER A 194 23.62 -10.05 -8.40
CA SER A 194 22.45 -10.08 -9.25
C SER A 194 21.20 -10.11 -8.39
N SER A 195 20.44 -9.03 -8.43
CA SER A 195 19.07 -9.00 -7.88
C SER A 195 18.06 -9.40 -8.96
N SER A 196 16.88 -9.81 -8.49
CA SER A 196 15.67 -9.94 -9.30
C SER A 196 14.44 -9.60 -8.46
N VAL A 197 13.44 -8.99 -9.09
CA VAL A 197 12.12 -8.74 -8.52
C VAL A 197 11.10 -9.14 -9.59
N VAL A 198 10.56 -10.35 -9.47
CA VAL A 198 9.62 -10.95 -10.42
C VAL A 198 8.20 -10.76 -9.90
N ALA A 199 7.44 -9.90 -10.58
CA ALA A 199 5.99 -9.83 -10.45
C ALA A 199 5.35 -10.72 -11.52
N GLN A 200 4.54 -11.69 -11.08
CA GLN A 200 3.78 -12.64 -11.88
C GLN A 200 2.30 -12.50 -11.51
N PHE A 201 1.54 -11.82 -12.35
CA PHE A 201 0.15 -11.46 -12.07
C PHE A 201 -0.86 -12.60 -12.32
N PHE A 202 -0.44 -13.65 -13.03
CA PHE A 202 -1.28 -14.78 -13.43
C PHE A 202 -0.55 -16.11 -13.21
N GLY A 203 -1.14 -16.99 -12.40
CA GLY A 203 -0.81 -18.43 -12.26
C GLY A 203 0.66 -18.81 -12.36
N ASP A 204 0.92 -19.90 -13.08
CA ASP A 204 2.27 -20.37 -13.45
C ASP A 204 2.73 -19.80 -14.82
N GLU A 205 1.87 -19.09 -15.53
CA GLU A 205 2.10 -18.53 -16.87
C GLU A 205 1.77 -17.02 -16.89
N GLY A 206 2.78 -16.16 -17.05
CA GLY A 206 2.55 -14.72 -17.14
C GLY A 206 3.82 -13.88 -17.32
N VAL A 207 3.64 -12.64 -17.75
CA VAL A 207 4.73 -11.65 -17.91
C VAL A 207 5.43 -11.44 -16.57
N SER A 208 6.75 -11.66 -16.57
CA SER A 208 7.64 -11.42 -15.45
C SER A 208 8.51 -10.19 -15.70
N PHE A 209 8.73 -9.38 -14.66
CA PHE A 209 9.67 -8.26 -14.65
C PHE A 209 10.95 -8.65 -13.87
N VAL A 210 12.10 -7.99 -14.09
CA VAL A 210 13.39 -8.31 -13.43
C VAL A 210 14.25 -7.04 -13.31
N ALA A 211 14.92 -6.82 -12.16
CA ALA A 211 15.80 -5.67 -11.88
C ALA A 211 17.06 -6.09 -11.06
N HIS A 212 18.24 -5.51 -11.36
CA HIS A 212 19.61 -6.00 -11.03
C HIS A 212 20.55 -4.86 -10.49
N SER A 213 21.72 -5.11 -9.84
CA SER A 213 22.71 -4.07 -9.41
C SER A 213 24.09 -4.59 -8.87
N ASN A 214 25.16 -3.74 -8.81
CA ASN A 214 26.54 -4.07 -8.31
C ASN A 214 27.48 -2.89 -7.93
N SER A 215 28.49 -3.06 -7.00
CA SER A 215 29.58 -2.07 -6.71
C SER A 215 30.69 -2.42 -5.65
N PRO A 216 31.95 -1.87 -5.72
CA PRO A 216 32.84 -1.55 -4.55
C PRO A 216 33.96 -0.42 -4.69
N GLY A 217 34.49 0.22 -3.60
CA GLY A 217 35.66 1.19 -3.53
C GLY A 217 35.61 2.53 -2.66
N ASP A 218 36.61 2.92 -1.80
CA ASP A 218 37.07 4.14 -0.94
C ASP A 218 37.62 5.61 -1.34
N ILE A 219 37.03 6.74 -0.82
CA ILE A 219 37.57 8.12 -0.49
C ILE A 219 37.45 8.52 1.03
N VAL A 220 38.37 9.35 1.55
CA VAL A 220 38.36 10.06 2.87
C VAL A 220 37.08 10.87 3.19
N VAL A 221 36.58 10.78 4.44
CA VAL A 221 35.19 11.08 4.85
C VAL A 221 35.10 11.99 6.08
N ASN A 222 34.09 12.86 6.15
CA ASN A 222 33.55 13.47 7.38
C ASN A 222 32.02 13.54 7.28
N GLY A 223 31.27 13.26 8.36
CA GLY A 223 29.80 13.24 8.27
C GLY A 223 29.04 12.71 9.49
N GLU A 224 27.74 12.49 9.30
CA GLU A 224 26.79 11.88 10.24
C GLU A 224 26.92 10.35 10.21
N THR A 225 27.06 9.70 11.37
CA THR A 225 27.12 8.23 11.46
C THR A 225 25.74 7.60 11.68
N ILE A 226 25.32 6.73 10.75
CA ILE A 226 24.13 5.88 10.85
C ILE A 226 24.53 4.41 11.06
N THR A 227 23.64 3.63 11.67
CA THR A 227 23.83 2.19 11.96
C THR A 227 22.89 1.28 11.17
N ASP A 228 22.14 1.82 10.22
CA ASP A 228 21.09 1.10 9.48
C ASP A 228 21.21 1.27 7.96
N LEU A 229 21.43 0.14 7.27
CA LEU A 229 21.51 0.04 5.81
C LEU A 229 20.16 -0.14 5.12
N ARG A 230 19.04 -0.16 5.86
CA ARG A 230 17.69 -0.20 5.25
C ARG A 230 17.46 0.99 4.33
N TYR A 231 16.76 0.73 3.22
CA TYR A 231 16.31 1.74 2.28
C TYR A 231 15.46 2.79 3.01
N GLU A 232 15.72 4.06 2.75
CA GLU A 232 14.91 5.18 3.26
C GLU A 232 13.95 5.63 2.17
N PHE A 233 12.65 5.60 2.44
CA PHE A 233 11.69 6.25 1.56
C PHE A 233 11.68 7.77 1.80
N GLU A 234 11.46 8.52 0.73
CA GLU A 234 11.37 10.00 0.77
C GLU A 234 10.08 10.48 1.44
N ASP A 235 9.07 9.61 1.55
CA ASP A 235 7.81 9.86 2.23
C ASP A 235 7.85 9.59 3.75
N LYS A 236 9.01 9.26 4.34
CA LYS A 236 9.14 8.90 5.77
C LYS A 236 8.59 9.95 6.74
N ASP A 237 8.57 11.23 6.34
CA ASP A 237 8.07 12.34 7.14
C ASP A 237 6.53 12.48 7.08
N TYR A 238 5.88 11.83 6.09
CA TYR A 238 4.43 11.83 5.86
C TYR A 238 3.69 10.88 6.81
N THR A 239 3.94 11.00 8.11
CA THR A 239 3.28 10.19 9.13
C THR A 239 1.82 10.62 9.36
N TRP A 240 1.00 9.70 9.88
CA TRP A 240 -0.41 9.95 10.15
C TRP A 240 -0.68 11.04 11.20
N LYS A 241 0.31 11.36 12.05
CA LYS A 241 0.19 12.26 13.20
C LYS A 241 0.89 13.60 13.08
N ASN A 242 1.75 13.78 12.06
CA ASN A 242 2.43 15.05 11.83
C ASN A 242 1.55 15.97 10.99
N ASP A 243 1.40 17.21 11.45
CA ASP A 243 0.87 18.30 10.64
C ASP A 243 1.89 18.73 9.58
N ARG A 244 1.39 19.18 8.42
CA ARG A 244 2.20 19.69 7.31
C ARG A 244 1.41 20.71 6.50
N ASP A 245 2.04 21.36 5.52
CA ASP A 245 1.29 22.14 4.54
C ASP A 245 0.59 21.19 3.56
N LEU A 246 -0.72 21.01 3.73
CA LEU A 246 -1.54 20.16 2.87
C LEU A 246 -1.78 20.74 1.46
N LYS A 247 -1.29 21.95 1.17
CA LYS A 247 -1.41 22.62 -0.14
C LYS A 247 -0.16 22.52 -1.01
N THR A 248 0.99 22.10 -0.48
CA THR A 248 2.23 21.92 -1.25
C THR A 248 2.18 20.69 -2.16
N ARG A 249 3.15 20.59 -3.08
CA ARG A 249 3.40 19.38 -3.88
C ARG A 249 3.83 18.24 -2.96
N GLU A 250 3.23 17.06 -3.15
CA GLU A 250 3.77 15.81 -2.60
C GLU A 250 4.89 15.32 -3.53
N PHE A 251 6.05 14.96 -2.95
CA PHE A 251 7.32 14.92 -3.68
C PHE A 251 7.38 13.91 -4.85
N PHE A 252 8.04 14.34 -5.94
CA PHE A 252 8.58 13.53 -7.03
C PHE A 252 9.96 14.09 -7.38
N GLU A 253 10.83 13.20 -7.87
CA GLU A 253 12.27 13.42 -7.93
C GLU A 253 12.72 14.41 -9.02
N ASP A 254 12.00 14.48 -10.14
CA ASP A 254 12.26 15.42 -11.24
C ASP A 254 11.13 16.45 -11.32
N GLU A 255 11.46 17.74 -11.44
CA GLU A 255 10.44 18.79 -11.62
C GLU A 255 10.04 18.91 -13.09
N MET A 256 8.80 18.57 -13.44
CA MET A 256 8.27 18.92 -14.76
C MET A 256 7.97 20.43 -14.84
N PRO A 257 8.65 21.21 -15.71
CA PRO A 257 8.30 22.61 -15.91
C PRO A 257 6.93 22.74 -16.61
N ASN A 258 6.20 23.80 -16.29
CA ASN A 258 4.92 24.16 -16.93
C ASN A 258 3.80 23.10 -16.85
N LEU A 259 3.70 22.35 -15.75
CA LEU A 259 2.65 21.35 -15.48
C LEU A 259 1.24 21.78 -15.92
N THR A 260 0.83 23.01 -15.58
CA THR A 260 -0.49 23.55 -15.93
C THR A 260 -0.73 23.65 -17.44
N GLU A 261 0.29 24.00 -18.22
CA GLU A 261 0.21 24.03 -19.68
C GLU A 261 0.24 22.61 -20.26
N PHE A 262 1.11 21.74 -19.72
CA PHE A 262 1.18 20.33 -20.10
C PHE A 262 -0.18 19.64 -19.95
N VAL A 263 -0.80 19.74 -18.77
CA VAL A 263 -2.12 19.16 -18.49
C VAL A 263 -3.20 19.72 -19.42
N LYS A 264 -3.28 21.05 -19.61
CA LYS A 264 -4.20 21.68 -20.57
C LYS A 264 -4.02 21.16 -22.00
N LYS A 265 -2.77 21.00 -22.46
CA LYS A 265 -2.41 20.50 -23.78
C LYS A 265 -2.81 19.04 -23.97
N ARG A 266 -2.58 18.18 -22.96
CA ARG A 266 -3.00 16.77 -23.01
C ARG A 266 -4.52 16.60 -22.95
N LEU A 267 -5.23 17.37 -22.10
CA LEU A 267 -6.69 17.39 -22.05
C LEU A 267 -7.30 17.79 -23.41
N SER A 268 -6.68 18.77 -24.10
CA SER A 268 -7.09 19.19 -25.44
C SER A 268 -6.77 18.20 -26.56
N LYS A 269 -6.10 17.08 -26.26
CA LYS A 269 -5.92 15.96 -27.19
C LYS A 269 -6.82 14.76 -26.91
N GLN A 270 -7.58 14.75 -25.81
CA GLN A 270 -8.50 13.64 -25.51
C GLN A 270 -9.64 13.52 -26.52
N SER A 271 -10.19 14.64 -27.01
CA SER A 271 -11.27 14.62 -28.02
C SER A 271 -10.85 13.90 -29.31
N TYR A 272 -9.59 14.04 -29.74
CA TYR A 272 -9.05 13.31 -30.88
C TYR A 272 -9.00 11.80 -30.62
N ILE A 273 -8.52 11.39 -29.44
CA ILE A 273 -8.47 9.97 -29.05
C ILE A 273 -9.88 9.37 -29.01
N PHE A 274 -10.82 10.01 -28.32
CA PHE A 274 -12.17 9.46 -28.15
C PHE A 274 -13.00 9.42 -29.43
N ASN A 275 -12.76 10.32 -30.39
CA ASN A 275 -13.58 10.41 -31.60
C ASN A 275 -13.07 9.51 -32.75
N GLU A 276 -11.75 9.32 -32.88
CA GLU A 276 -11.15 8.65 -34.05
C GLU A 276 -10.97 7.13 -33.88
N MET A 277 -10.76 6.64 -32.64
CA MET A 277 -10.65 5.22 -32.24
C MET A 277 -10.20 4.24 -33.35
N SER A 278 -8.89 4.20 -33.61
CA SER A 278 -8.28 3.37 -34.67
C SER A 278 -7.27 2.35 -34.12
N ASP A 279 -6.97 1.31 -34.91
CA ASP A 279 -5.87 0.36 -34.69
C ASP A 279 -4.60 0.71 -35.49
N GLU A 280 -4.62 1.80 -36.28
CA GLU A 280 -3.45 2.26 -37.02
C GLU A 280 -2.29 2.62 -36.08
N LYS A 281 -1.09 2.12 -36.38
CA LYS A 281 0.13 2.34 -35.58
C LYS A 281 0.41 3.82 -35.27
N ALA A 282 0.09 4.73 -36.19
CA ALA A 282 0.25 6.17 -36.00
C ALA A 282 -0.74 6.74 -34.97
N TYR A 283 -2.01 6.32 -35.03
CA TYR A 283 -3.02 6.67 -34.02
C TYR A 283 -2.67 6.04 -32.67
N LEU A 284 -2.34 4.74 -32.62
CA LEU A 284 -1.98 4.05 -31.37
C LEU A 284 -0.79 4.71 -30.67
N SER A 285 0.24 5.13 -31.42
CA SER A 285 1.36 5.90 -30.88
C SER A 285 0.92 7.24 -30.26
N GLN A 286 0.00 7.95 -30.91
CA GLN A 286 -0.58 9.18 -30.34
C GLN A 286 -1.49 8.90 -29.14
N ALA A 287 -2.30 7.85 -29.17
CA ALA A 287 -3.17 7.46 -28.06
C ALA A 287 -2.34 7.03 -26.83
N HIS A 288 -1.25 6.29 -27.01
CA HIS A 288 -0.30 5.96 -25.96
C HIS A 288 0.42 7.20 -25.41
N TYR A 289 0.80 8.17 -26.26
CA TYR A 289 1.52 9.36 -25.83
C TYR A 289 0.62 10.46 -25.21
N TYR A 290 -0.62 10.57 -25.65
CA TYR A 290 -1.58 11.59 -25.19
C TYR A 290 -2.64 11.04 -24.22
N GLY A 291 -2.80 9.73 -24.07
CA GLY A 291 -3.84 9.11 -23.24
C GLY A 291 -3.80 9.54 -21.77
N LEU A 292 -4.94 9.39 -21.08
CA LEU A 292 -5.17 9.86 -19.70
C LEU A 292 -4.07 9.47 -18.70
N ASN A 293 -3.45 8.30 -18.87
CA ASN A 293 -2.36 7.82 -18.02
C ASN A 293 -1.10 8.71 -18.06
N ASN A 294 -0.93 9.57 -19.07
CA ASN A 294 0.15 10.56 -19.14
C ASN A 294 -0.23 11.89 -18.49
N ILE A 295 -1.52 12.14 -18.26
CA ILE A 295 -2.01 13.34 -17.55
C ILE A 295 -1.88 13.15 -16.05
N TYR A 296 -2.13 11.93 -15.58
CA TYR A 296 -2.17 11.60 -14.15
C TYR A 296 -0.85 11.92 -13.41
N PRO A 297 0.35 11.45 -13.82
CA PRO A 297 1.60 11.78 -13.12
C PRO A 297 1.85 13.29 -13.02
N ALA A 298 1.63 14.00 -14.13
CA ALA A 298 1.76 15.46 -14.18
C ALA A 298 0.78 16.19 -13.25
N MET A 299 -0.44 15.67 -13.07
CA MET A 299 -1.40 16.25 -12.12
C MET A 299 -1.05 15.92 -10.66
N VAL A 300 -0.45 14.76 -10.38
CA VAL A 300 0.00 14.40 -9.01
C VAL A 300 1.14 15.31 -8.53
N GLU A 301 2.01 15.78 -9.44
CA GLU A 301 3.05 16.78 -9.13
C GLU A 301 2.52 18.21 -8.91
N MET A 302 1.24 18.48 -9.12
CA MET A 302 0.70 19.83 -8.97
C MET A 302 0.41 20.17 -7.50
N ASP A 303 0.91 21.32 -7.06
CA ASP A 303 0.47 21.95 -5.82
C ASP A 303 -0.98 22.47 -5.94
N TYR A 304 -1.55 22.92 -4.83
CA TYR A 304 -2.92 23.44 -4.77
C TYR A 304 -3.18 24.64 -5.70
N ASN A 305 -2.16 25.45 -6.03
CA ASN A 305 -2.31 26.60 -6.94
C ASN A 305 -2.24 26.17 -8.40
N ALA A 306 -1.32 25.27 -8.74
CA ALA A 306 -1.21 24.67 -10.06
C ALA A 306 -2.48 23.88 -10.42
N LEU A 307 -3.07 23.15 -9.46
CA LEU A 307 -4.35 22.45 -9.62
C LEU A 307 -5.56 23.38 -9.85
N LYS A 308 -5.46 24.70 -9.66
CA LYS A 308 -6.52 25.67 -10.01
C LYS A 308 -6.57 25.95 -11.52
N VAL A 309 -6.52 24.90 -12.33
CA VAL A 309 -6.61 24.96 -13.79
C VAL A 309 -7.99 25.48 -14.19
N ASN A 310 -8.07 26.72 -14.66
CA ASN A 310 -9.34 27.29 -15.14
C ASN A 310 -9.76 26.65 -16.48
N LEU A 311 -10.54 25.57 -16.38
CA LEU A 311 -11.20 24.89 -17.50
C LEU A 311 -12.71 25.19 -17.58
N ARG A 312 -13.28 25.82 -16.55
CA ARG A 312 -14.75 26.01 -16.38
C ARG A 312 -15.33 27.17 -17.17
N ALA A 313 -14.48 28.08 -17.64
CA ALA A 313 -14.88 29.21 -18.48
C ALA A 313 -15.33 28.76 -19.89
N ASP A 314 -14.83 27.63 -20.38
CA ASP A 314 -15.25 27.04 -21.65
C ASP A 314 -16.48 26.14 -21.43
N LYS A 315 -17.63 26.59 -21.92
CA LYS A 315 -18.92 25.88 -21.86
C LYS A 315 -19.30 25.20 -23.19
N SER A 316 -18.36 25.08 -24.13
CA SER A 316 -18.54 24.21 -25.31
C SER A 316 -18.58 22.73 -24.91
N GLU A 317 -19.04 21.83 -25.80
CA GLU A 317 -18.99 20.39 -25.54
C GLU A 317 -17.55 19.91 -25.22
N GLU A 318 -16.55 20.45 -25.93
CA GLU A 318 -15.15 20.17 -25.68
C GLU A 318 -14.68 20.69 -24.31
N GLY A 319 -15.08 21.92 -23.94
CA GLY A 319 -14.80 22.52 -22.63
C GLY A 319 -15.39 21.72 -21.48
N ILE A 320 -16.66 21.32 -21.61
CA ILE A 320 -17.36 20.46 -20.65
C ILE A 320 -16.65 19.10 -20.55
N ARG A 321 -16.29 18.46 -21.68
CA ARG A 321 -15.54 17.19 -21.69
C ARG A 321 -14.19 17.33 -20.97
N LYS A 322 -13.42 18.39 -21.24
CA LYS A 322 -12.15 18.70 -20.56
C LYS A 322 -12.31 18.88 -19.06
N ASN A 323 -13.27 19.70 -18.63
CA ASN A 323 -13.56 19.95 -17.21
C ASN A 323 -13.99 18.66 -16.50
N ASN A 324 -14.83 17.82 -17.13
CA ASN A 324 -15.27 16.55 -16.55
C ASN A 324 -14.13 15.55 -16.39
N LEU A 325 -13.24 15.42 -17.39
CA LEU A 325 -12.06 14.57 -17.30
C LEU A 325 -11.06 15.06 -16.24
N PHE A 326 -10.83 16.37 -16.16
CA PHE A 326 -9.98 16.96 -15.12
C PHE A 326 -10.55 16.72 -13.72
N ASN A 327 -11.85 16.92 -13.53
CA ASN A 327 -12.52 16.70 -12.25
C ASN A 327 -12.48 15.22 -11.82
N GLU A 328 -12.61 14.27 -12.76
CA GLU A 328 -12.47 12.83 -12.48
C GLU A 328 -11.03 12.48 -12.05
N LEU A 329 -10.03 12.98 -12.77
CA LEU A 329 -8.63 12.80 -12.39
C LEU A 329 -8.33 13.42 -11.03
N LEU A 330 -8.86 14.62 -10.74
CA LEU A 330 -8.67 15.34 -9.47
C LEU A 330 -9.09 14.51 -8.25
N GLY A 331 -10.22 13.81 -8.32
CA GLY A 331 -10.70 12.91 -7.24
C GLY A 331 -9.83 11.67 -7.04
N SER A 332 -8.99 11.34 -8.02
CA SER A 332 -8.17 10.13 -8.06
C SER A 332 -6.68 10.38 -7.86
N LEU A 333 -6.20 11.64 -7.84
CA LEU A 333 -4.76 11.98 -7.71
C LEU A 333 -4.12 11.47 -6.40
N GLY A 334 -4.93 11.26 -5.38
CA GLY A 334 -4.45 10.79 -4.09
C GLY A 334 -3.56 11.75 -3.33
N THR A 335 -3.56 13.05 -3.68
CA THR A 335 -2.78 14.08 -2.99
C THR A 335 -3.61 14.86 -1.97
N SER A 336 -2.91 15.35 -0.95
CA SER A 336 -3.44 16.32 0.03
C SER A 336 -3.89 17.61 -0.69
N SER A 337 -3.08 18.12 -1.63
CA SER A 337 -3.35 19.35 -2.37
C SER A 337 -4.66 19.28 -3.17
N ALA A 338 -4.91 18.16 -3.85
CA ALA A 338 -6.14 17.90 -4.57
C ALA A 338 -7.33 17.76 -3.62
N THR A 339 -7.16 17.06 -2.50
CA THR A 339 -8.21 16.89 -1.49
C THR A 339 -8.68 18.22 -0.90
N ILE A 340 -7.73 19.10 -0.55
CA ILE A 340 -8.03 20.47 -0.08
C ILE A 340 -8.69 21.31 -1.18
N LEU A 341 -8.26 21.19 -2.44
CA LEU A 341 -8.92 21.88 -3.55
C LEU A 341 -10.36 21.37 -3.78
N ILE A 342 -10.59 20.05 -3.72
CA ILE A 342 -11.94 19.47 -3.83
C ILE A 342 -12.85 20.05 -2.76
N ARG A 343 -12.41 20.03 -1.50
CA ARG A 343 -13.16 20.61 -0.38
C ARG A 343 -13.49 22.09 -0.60
N ASP A 344 -12.49 22.91 -0.93
CA ASP A 344 -12.69 24.34 -1.15
C ASP A 344 -13.70 24.57 -2.28
N MET A 345 -13.63 23.79 -3.37
CA MET A 345 -14.59 23.87 -4.47
C MET A 345 -15.99 23.38 -4.12
N ILE A 346 -16.17 22.53 -3.10
CA ILE A 346 -17.50 22.18 -2.57
C ILE A 346 -18.07 23.35 -1.77
N MET A 347 -17.30 23.89 -0.82
CA MET A 347 -17.73 25.01 0.03
C MET A 347 -18.02 26.28 -0.78
N GLU A 348 -17.25 26.54 -1.83
CA GLU A 348 -17.44 27.65 -2.78
C GLU A 348 -18.54 27.37 -3.85
N ASN A 349 -19.27 26.24 -3.75
CA ASN A 349 -20.30 25.80 -4.73
C ASN A 349 -19.83 25.87 -6.19
N LYS A 350 -18.59 25.42 -6.42
CA LYS A 350 -17.83 25.64 -7.65
C LYS A 350 -18.04 24.57 -8.73
N PHE A 351 -18.87 23.57 -8.46
CA PHE A 351 -19.23 22.46 -9.35
C PHE A 351 -20.61 22.71 -9.98
N ASP A 352 -20.76 22.43 -11.28
CA ASP A 352 -22.01 22.65 -12.01
C ASP A 352 -23.14 21.65 -11.57
N ASN A 353 -22.81 20.56 -10.87
CA ASN A 353 -23.74 19.48 -10.52
C ASN A 353 -23.32 18.73 -9.23
N TYR A 354 -24.29 18.42 -8.36
CA TYR A 354 -24.07 17.72 -7.10
C TYR A 354 -23.63 16.26 -7.27
N ARG A 355 -23.96 15.59 -8.39
CA ARG A 355 -23.50 14.20 -8.62
C ARG A 355 -22.00 14.15 -8.85
N ASP A 356 -21.43 15.16 -9.50
CA ASP A 356 -19.99 15.28 -9.69
C ASP A 356 -19.29 15.55 -8.36
N VAL A 357 -19.85 16.42 -7.50
CA VAL A 357 -19.38 16.61 -6.12
C VAL A 357 -19.29 15.27 -5.38
N VAL A 358 -20.37 14.49 -5.36
CA VAL A 358 -20.43 13.21 -4.64
C VAL A 358 -19.43 12.20 -5.20
N ARG A 359 -19.31 12.08 -6.53
CA ARG A 359 -18.35 11.19 -7.18
C ARG A 359 -16.91 11.54 -6.77
N ILE A 360 -16.53 12.80 -6.89
CA ILE A 360 -15.16 13.27 -6.63
C ILE A 360 -14.82 13.17 -5.14
N LEU A 361 -15.74 13.58 -4.27
CA LEU A 361 -15.56 13.51 -2.81
C LEU A 361 -15.47 12.05 -2.32
N THR A 362 -16.27 11.13 -2.88
CA THR A 362 -16.21 9.71 -2.50
C THR A 362 -14.97 8.99 -3.03
N SER A 363 -14.37 9.45 -4.14
CA SER A 363 -13.08 8.94 -4.65
C SER A 363 -11.88 9.24 -3.74
N VAL A 364 -11.87 10.36 -3.01
CA VAL A 364 -10.73 10.79 -2.16
C VAL A 364 -10.18 9.67 -1.27
N PRO A 365 -10.96 9.03 -0.37
CA PRO A 365 -10.44 8.01 0.55
C PRO A 365 -10.03 6.70 -0.14
N PHE A 366 -10.41 6.45 -1.39
CA PHE A 366 -9.91 5.29 -2.14
C PHE A 366 -8.51 5.51 -2.71
N HIS A 367 -8.11 6.76 -2.98
CA HIS A 367 -6.87 7.09 -3.70
C HIS A 367 -5.83 7.83 -2.84
N ILE A 368 -6.24 8.46 -1.72
CA ILE A 368 -5.35 9.24 -0.84
C ILE A 368 -4.09 8.44 -0.47
N ARG A 369 -2.92 8.95 -0.87
CA ARG A 369 -1.64 8.23 -0.73
C ARG A 369 -1.11 8.31 0.69
N HIS A 370 -1.03 9.53 1.22
CA HIS A 370 -0.44 9.85 2.53
C HIS A 370 -1.47 10.50 3.50
N PRO A 371 -2.56 9.81 3.87
CA PRO A 371 -3.57 10.38 4.77
C PRO A 371 -2.97 10.69 6.18
N ASN A 372 -3.37 11.81 6.78
CA ASN A 372 -3.01 12.16 8.16
C ASN A 372 -4.23 12.71 8.92
N HIS A 373 -4.11 12.85 10.24
CA HIS A 373 -5.18 13.33 11.12
C HIS A 373 -5.64 14.75 10.73
N GLN A 374 -4.69 15.63 10.41
CA GLN A 374 -4.92 16.99 9.93
C GLN A 374 -5.87 17.03 8.72
N LEU A 375 -5.63 16.20 7.70
CA LEU A 375 -6.45 16.15 6.49
C LEU A 375 -7.90 15.72 6.78
N ILE A 376 -8.12 14.84 7.76
CA ILE A 376 -9.47 14.50 8.21
C ILE A 376 -10.14 15.74 8.83
N LYS A 377 -9.43 16.49 9.68
CA LYS A 377 -9.92 17.72 10.31
C LYS A 377 -10.24 18.82 9.29
N GLU A 378 -9.39 18.98 8.28
CA GLU A 378 -9.67 19.89 7.17
C GLU A 378 -10.95 19.50 6.40
N LEU A 379 -11.32 18.21 6.32
CA LEU A 379 -12.59 17.75 5.73
C LEU A 379 -13.80 17.82 6.67
N GLU A 380 -13.63 17.87 8.01
CA GLU A 380 -14.75 18.06 8.95
C GLU A 380 -15.51 19.37 8.67
N VAL A 381 -14.87 20.38 8.05
CA VAL A 381 -15.51 21.63 7.57
C VAL A 381 -16.69 21.37 6.62
N LEU A 382 -16.72 20.24 5.91
CA LEU A 382 -17.84 19.87 5.04
C LEU A 382 -19.13 19.52 5.81
N TYR A 383 -19.09 19.33 7.13
CA TYR A 383 -20.30 19.20 7.94
C TYR A 383 -21.13 20.51 7.95
N ASP A 384 -20.49 21.66 7.75
CA ASP A 384 -21.15 22.97 7.68
C ASP A 384 -21.67 23.29 6.26
N TYR A 385 -21.61 22.34 5.32
CA TYR A 385 -22.10 22.52 3.96
C TYR A 385 -23.63 22.62 3.90
N ASN A 386 -24.14 23.80 3.54
CA ASN A 386 -25.57 24.13 3.50
C ASN A 386 -26.23 23.91 2.12
N GLY A 387 -25.61 23.16 1.22
CA GLY A 387 -26.15 22.88 -0.12
C GLY A 387 -26.94 21.58 -0.21
N ASN A 388 -26.76 20.84 -1.32
CA ASN A 388 -27.56 19.65 -1.64
C ASN A 388 -27.41 18.54 -0.58
N GLN A 389 -28.54 17.96 -0.15
CA GLN A 389 -28.58 16.96 0.92
C GLN A 389 -27.76 15.70 0.60
N ILE A 390 -27.68 15.24 -0.65
CA ILE A 390 -26.91 14.04 -1.03
C ILE A 390 -25.40 14.27 -0.79
N VAL A 391 -24.91 15.50 -0.96
CA VAL A 391 -23.53 15.86 -0.59
C VAL A 391 -23.35 15.76 0.92
N LYS A 392 -24.27 16.32 1.70
CA LYS A 392 -24.25 16.27 3.18
C LYS A 392 -24.28 14.83 3.70
N ASP A 393 -25.10 13.98 3.12
CA ASP A 393 -25.19 12.55 3.46
C ASP A 393 -23.92 11.77 3.09
N SER A 394 -23.15 12.25 2.11
CA SER A 394 -21.87 11.64 1.70
C SER A 394 -20.70 12.01 2.63
N VAL A 395 -20.76 13.16 3.32
CA VAL A 395 -19.66 13.64 4.18
C VAL A 395 -19.33 12.67 5.34
N PRO A 396 -20.30 12.16 6.14
CA PRO A 396 -20.03 11.15 7.16
C PRO A 396 -19.38 9.88 6.59
N LEU A 397 -19.81 9.44 5.40
CA LEU A 397 -19.27 8.24 4.74
C LEU A 397 -17.79 8.42 4.40
N VAL A 398 -17.45 9.59 3.83
CA VAL A 398 -16.10 9.91 3.37
C VAL A 398 -15.16 10.15 4.55
N ILE A 399 -15.60 10.84 5.60
CA ILE A 399 -14.82 11.04 6.83
C ILE A 399 -14.59 9.70 7.55
N GLY A 400 -15.62 8.84 7.67
CA GLY A 400 -15.47 7.50 8.24
C GLY A 400 -14.52 6.62 7.44
N HIS A 401 -14.56 6.70 6.10
CA HIS A 401 -13.64 5.94 5.24
C HIS A 401 -12.20 6.48 5.35
N LEU A 402 -12.01 7.80 5.28
CA LEU A 402 -10.70 8.41 5.42
C LEU A 402 -10.08 8.12 6.78
N ALA A 403 -10.84 8.22 7.87
CA ALA A 403 -10.38 7.87 9.21
C ALA A 403 -9.89 6.41 9.32
N ARG A 404 -10.59 5.47 8.66
CA ARG A 404 -10.10 4.08 8.57
C ARG A 404 -8.79 4.00 7.78
N VAL A 405 -8.74 4.59 6.58
CA VAL A 405 -7.57 4.49 5.68
C VAL A 405 -6.33 5.16 6.29
N THR A 406 -6.49 6.24 7.07
CA THR A 406 -5.41 6.84 7.87
C THR A 406 -4.79 5.82 8.84
N CYS A 407 -5.57 4.97 9.48
CA CYS A 407 -5.08 3.98 10.45
C CYS A 407 -4.70 2.62 9.83
N GLU A 408 -5.26 2.26 8.67
CA GLU A 408 -4.75 1.20 7.79
C GLU A 408 -3.34 1.54 7.29
N ARG A 409 -3.04 2.82 7.04
CA ARG A 409 -1.72 3.30 6.55
C ARG A 409 -0.80 3.89 7.64
N ALA A 410 -1.23 3.91 8.91
CA ALA A 410 -0.43 4.37 10.05
C ALA A 410 0.78 3.46 10.37
N GLY A 411 0.76 2.23 9.87
CA GLY A 411 1.79 1.20 10.05
C GLY A 411 1.22 -0.17 9.68
N VAL A 412 2.02 -1.24 9.76
CA VAL A 412 1.55 -2.62 9.55
C VAL A 412 0.34 -2.91 10.47
N PRO A 413 -0.73 -3.59 10.01
CA PRO A 413 -1.89 -3.91 10.84
C PRO A 413 -1.48 -4.61 12.15
N GLY A 414 -1.97 -4.09 13.28
CA GLY A 414 -1.63 -4.58 14.62
C GLY A 414 -0.32 -4.03 15.22
N SER A 415 0.48 -3.28 14.45
CA SER A 415 1.67 -2.58 14.99
C SER A 415 1.30 -1.49 16.00
N PRO A 416 2.23 -1.06 16.89
CA PRO A 416 1.98 0.00 17.85
C PRO A 416 1.43 1.29 17.23
N ALA A 417 1.96 1.72 16.08
CA ALA A 417 1.52 2.93 15.40
C ALA A 417 0.10 2.80 14.80
N SER A 418 -0.26 1.63 14.26
CA SER A 418 -1.62 1.35 13.78
C SER A 418 -2.63 1.31 14.94
N ASN A 419 -2.27 0.63 16.05
CA ASN A 419 -3.11 0.56 17.25
C ASN A 419 -3.29 1.94 17.92
N GLU A 420 -2.23 2.74 18.01
CA GLU A 420 -2.27 4.14 18.46
C GLU A 420 -3.29 4.93 17.63
N CYS A 421 -3.15 4.92 16.29
CA CYS A 421 -4.07 5.61 15.39
C CYS A 421 -5.53 5.17 15.57
N TYR A 422 -5.82 3.85 15.60
CA TYR A 422 -7.19 3.36 15.80
C TYR A 422 -7.78 3.84 17.14
N SER A 423 -6.98 3.83 18.21
CA SER A 423 -7.41 4.29 19.54
C SER A 423 -7.59 5.81 19.64
N THR A 424 -6.88 6.60 18.82
CA THR A 424 -6.94 8.07 18.81
C THR A 424 -8.02 8.60 17.88
N ILE A 425 -8.15 8.04 16.67
CA ILE A 425 -9.02 8.57 15.62
C ILE A 425 -10.32 7.78 15.52
N VAL A 426 -10.24 6.46 15.28
CA VAL A 426 -11.42 5.64 14.97
C VAL A 426 -12.28 5.41 16.21
N ASP A 427 -11.69 5.17 17.39
CA ASP A 427 -12.42 5.00 18.66
C ASP A 427 -13.14 6.29 19.08
N ASP A 428 -12.60 7.47 18.76
CA ASP A 428 -13.20 8.78 19.02
C ASP A 428 -14.38 9.06 18.08
N TYR A 429 -14.20 8.90 16.75
CA TYR A 429 -15.32 8.99 15.80
C TYR A 429 -16.43 7.99 16.15
N THR A 430 -16.07 6.77 16.57
CA THR A 430 -17.05 5.77 17.02
C THR A 430 -17.87 6.29 18.20
N GLU A 431 -17.23 6.92 19.20
CA GLU A 431 -17.93 7.49 20.34
C GLU A 431 -18.87 8.63 19.90
N ARG A 432 -18.32 9.64 19.23
CA ARG A 432 -19.07 10.83 18.79
C ARG A 432 -20.29 10.44 17.95
N THR A 433 -20.14 9.47 17.05
CA THR A 433 -21.21 9.01 16.16
C THR A 433 -22.22 8.10 16.88
N LEU A 434 -21.79 7.23 17.80
CA LEU A 434 -22.72 6.46 18.65
C LEU A 434 -23.57 7.37 19.53
N GLN A 435 -22.98 8.40 20.14
CA GLN A 435 -23.74 9.37 20.94
C GLN A 435 -24.76 10.15 20.11
N LYS A 436 -24.49 10.44 18.83
CA LYS A 436 -25.49 11.01 17.90
C LYS A 436 -26.66 10.06 17.64
N ILE A 437 -26.38 8.79 17.32
CA ILE A 437 -27.41 7.75 17.09
C ILE A 437 -28.32 7.58 18.32
N LEU A 438 -27.73 7.60 19.52
CA LEU A 438 -28.44 7.51 20.79
C LEU A 438 -29.07 8.85 21.22
N GLY A 439 -28.60 9.98 20.72
CA GLY A 439 -29.17 11.30 20.98
C GLY A 439 -30.48 11.51 20.24
N THR A 440 -30.48 11.27 18.93
CA THR A 440 -31.62 11.54 18.04
C THR A 440 -32.71 10.47 18.09
N SER A 441 -33.88 10.84 17.55
CA SER A 441 -34.99 9.94 17.22
C SER A 441 -35.35 9.96 15.74
N ASP A 442 -34.66 10.75 14.90
CA ASP A 442 -34.84 10.69 13.45
C ASP A 442 -34.15 9.43 12.90
N HIS A 443 -34.95 8.56 12.28
CA HIS A 443 -34.48 7.32 11.70
C HIS A 443 -33.48 7.55 10.55
N ASN A 444 -33.65 8.61 9.76
CA ASN A 444 -32.75 8.92 8.65
C ASN A 444 -31.40 9.44 9.17
N GLU A 445 -31.41 10.23 10.25
CA GLU A 445 -30.18 10.65 10.93
C GLU A 445 -29.45 9.44 11.54
N GLN A 446 -30.17 8.56 12.23
CA GLN A 446 -29.61 7.30 12.76
C GLN A 446 -28.99 6.45 11.64
N LEU A 447 -29.68 6.28 10.51
CA LEU A 447 -29.17 5.55 9.35
C LEU A 447 -27.88 6.17 8.81
N SER A 448 -27.87 7.49 8.57
CA SER A 448 -26.69 8.23 8.08
C SER A 448 -25.49 8.08 9.03
N GLN A 449 -25.70 8.18 10.35
CA GLN A 449 -24.65 7.97 11.33
C GLN A 449 -24.16 6.51 11.38
N ILE A 450 -25.03 5.50 11.25
CA ILE A 450 -24.59 4.09 11.19
C ILE A 450 -23.75 3.81 9.94
N MET A 451 -24.05 4.42 8.81
CA MET A 451 -23.24 4.24 7.59
C MET A 451 -21.83 4.84 7.72
N MET A 452 -21.63 5.88 8.54
CA MET A 452 -20.29 6.34 8.94
C MET A 452 -19.55 5.27 9.75
N LEU A 453 -20.20 4.66 10.75
CA LEU A 453 -19.64 3.57 11.55
C LEU A 453 -19.24 2.37 10.69
N PHE A 454 -20.06 2.03 9.67
CA PHE A 454 -19.76 0.96 8.73
C PHE A 454 -18.43 1.17 7.98
N ASN A 455 -18.12 2.42 7.62
CA ASN A 455 -16.87 2.75 6.94
C ASN A 455 -15.64 2.75 7.86
N LEU A 456 -15.81 2.94 9.17
CA LEU A 456 -14.72 2.87 10.17
C LEU A 456 -14.17 1.43 10.34
N LYS A 457 -15.04 0.41 10.28
CA LYS A 457 -14.78 -1.06 10.40
C LYS A 457 -14.06 -1.59 11.65
N TYR A 458 -12.99 -0.96 12.13
CA TYR A 458 -12.05 -1.52 13.10
C TYR A 458 -11.99 -0.71 14.40
N GLY A 459 -10.87 -0.75 15.14
CA GLY A 459 -10.80 -0.24 16.51
C GLY A 459 -11.69 -1.04 17.45
N LYS A 460 -12.19 -0.39 18.52
CA LYS A 460 -13.11 -0.97 19.51
C LYS A 460 -14.59 -0.86 19.09
N LEU A 461 -14.86 -0.73 17.80
CA LEU A 461 -16.20 -0.58 17.23
C LEU A 461 -17.16 -1.69 17.68
N ALA A 462 -16.69 -2.95 17.71
CA ALA A 462 -17.50 -4.07 18.21
C ALA A 462 -17.87 -3.94 19.70
N ASP A 463 -16.90 -3.58 20.55
CA ASP A 463 -17.15 -3.41 21.99
C ASP A 463 -18.11 -2.24 22.25
N LYS A 464 -17.92 -1.11 21.56
CA LYS A 464 -18.74 0.10 21.71
C LYS A 464 -20.17 -0.06 21.18
N LEU A 465 -20.37 -0.76 20.05
CA LEU A 465 -21.70 -0.99 19.50
C LEU A 465 -22.44 -2.15 20.14
N LYS A 466 -21.79 -2.96 20.99
CA LYS A 466 -22.39 -4.12 21.64
C LYS A 466 -23.73 -3.80 22.33
N PRO A 467 -23.88 -2.74 23.16
CA PRO A 467 -25.16 -2.46 23.82
C PRO A 467 -26.29 -2.10 22.85
N LEU A 468 -25.97 -1.44 21.73
CA LEU A 468 -26.93 -1.14 20.67
C LEU A 468 -27.39 -2.44 19.99
N ILE A 469 -26.44 -3.24 19.55
CA ILE A 469 -26.67 -4.51 18.82
C ILE A 469 -27.43 -5.51 19.69
N TYR A 470 -27.04 -5.67 20.96
CA TYR A 470 -27.66 -6.60 21.91
C TYR A 470 -29.03 -6.10 22.44
N GLY A 471 -29.46 -4.91 22.03
CA GLY A 471 -30.77 -4.36 22.39
C GLY A 471 -30.84 -3.84 23.83
N GLU A 472 -29.70 -3.52 24.43
CA GLU A 472 -29.57 -2.95 25.79
C GLU A 472 -29.93 -1.44 25.79
N THR A 473 -29.80 -0.75 24.64
CA THR A 473 -30.15 0.68 24.51
C THR A 473 -31.65 0.93 24.27
N LYS A 474 -32.06 2.21 24.18
CA LYS A 474 -33.42 2.62 23.79
C LYS A 474 -33.77 2.30 22.31
N VAL A 475 -32.76 2.08 21.45
CA VAL A 475 -32.98 1.80 20.03
C VAL A 475 -33.27 0.31 19.85
N LYS A 476 -34.57 -0.05 19.76
CA LYS A 476 -35.02 -1.44 19.61
C LYS A 476 -35.22 -1.90 18.16
N CYS A 477 -35.18 -0.99 17.20
CA CYS A 477 -35.43 -1.26 15.77
C CYS A 477 -34.47 -2.34 15.22
N GLY A 478 -35.02 -3.46 14.74
CA GLY A 478 -34.25 -4.58 14.20
C GLY A 478 -33.33 -4.19 13.04
N HIS A 479 -33.79 -3.30 12.16
CA HIS A 479 -33.00 -2.81 11.02
C HIS A 479 -31.75 -2.04 11.46
N LEU A 480 -31.91 -1.06 12.35
CA LEU A 480 -30.76 -0.29 12.88
C LEU A 480 -29.79 -1.17 13.66
N ARG A 481 -30.29 -2.16 14.43
CA ARG A 481 -29.45 -3.14 15.12
C ARG A 481 -28.68 -4.03 14.14
N SER A 482 -29.29 -4.41 13.02
CA SER A 482 -28.68 -5.22 11.95
C SER A 482 -27.59 -4.44 11.20
N LEU A 483 -27.82 -3.17 10.91
CA LEU A 483 -26.80 -2.29 10.32
C LEU A 483 -25.66 -1.97 11.29
N ALA A 484 -25.95 -1.76 12.58
CA ALA A 484 -24.93 -1.61 13.60
C ALA A 484 -24.07 -2.88 13.74
N LEU A 485 -24.67 -4.06 13.61
CA LEU A 485 -23.96 -5.33 13.57
C LEU A 485 -23.03 -5.43 12.34
N GLN A 486 -23.53 -5.06 11.16
CA GLN A 486 -22.72 -5.00 9.93
C GLN A 486 -21.52 -4.04 10.05
N ALA A 487 -21.67 -2.94 10.78
CA ALA A 487 -20.55 -2.03 11.08
C ALA A 487 -19.54 -2.66 12.05
N ALA A 488 -20.01 -3.25 13.15
CA ALA A 488 -19.18 -3.86 14.20
C ALA A 488 -18.38 -5.09 13.76
N VAL A 489 -18.88 -5.86 12.79
CA VAL A 489 -18.42 -7.24 12.59
C VAL A 489 -16.94 -7.38 12.20
N TRP A 490 -16.40 -6.43 11.44
CA TRP A 490 -15.00 -6.48 11.03
C TRP A 490 -14.05 -6.29 12.22
N SER A 491 -14.38 -5.41 13.16
CA SER A 491 -13.68 -5.23 14.45
C SER A 491 -13.74 -6.51 15.32
N ALA A 492 -14.89 -7.20 15.36
CA ALA A 492 -15.02 -8.47 16.08
C ALA A 492 -14.18 -9.60 15.43
N VAL A 493 -14.19 -9.69 14.10
CA VAL A 493 -13.41 -10.69 13.35
C VAL A 493 -11.90 -10.41 13.43
N SER A 494 -11.46 -9.16 13.27
CA SER A 494 -10.03 -8.79 13.33
C SER A 494 -9.42 -8.95 14.72
N SER A 495 -10.23 -8.85 15.77
CA SER A 495 -9.80 -9.13 17.16
C SER A 495 -9.85 -10.62 17.54
N GLY A 496 -10.15 -11.52 16.59
CA GLY A 496 -10.19 -12.97 16.81
C GLY A 496 -11.39 -13.47 17.61
N LYS A 497 -12.41 -12.62 17.83
CA LYS A 497 -13.61 -12.91 18.64
C LYS A 497 -14.89 -13.00 17.81
N GLY A 498 -14.76 -13.10 16.49
CA GLY A 498 -15.88 -13.00 15.55
C GLY A 498 -17.03 -13.96 15.86
N PRO A 499 -16.81 -15.28 15.88
CA PRO A 499 -17.87 -16.24 16.21
C PRO A 499 -18.46 -16.04 17.62
N GLU A 500 -17.63 -15.73 18.61
CA GLU A 500 -18.02 -15.56 20.02
C GLU A 500 -18.88 -14.30 20.24
N TYR A 501 -18.62 -13.25 19.44
CA TYR A 501 -19.42 -12.02 19.43
C TYR A 501 -20.76 -12.21 18.71
N LEU A 502 -20.79 -13.02 17.64
CA LEU A 502 -21.95 -13.17 16.76
C LEU A 502 -22.92 -14.26 17.22
N LEU A 503 -22.42 -15.37 17.78
CA LEU A 503 -23.23 -16.53 18.16
C LEU A 503 -24.35 -16.20 19.18
N PRO A 504 -24.14 -15.36 20.22
CA PRO A 504 -25.21 -14.97 21.13
C PRO A 504 -26.35 -14.22 20.43
N ILE A 505 -26.03 -13.40 19.43
CA ILE A 505 -27.02 -12.62 18.67
C ILE A 505 -27.91 -13.55 17.84
N PHE A 506 -27.30 -14.57 17.21
CA PHE A 506 -28.01 -15.60 16.47
C PHE A 506 -28.83 -16.54 17.37
N ALA A 507 -28.30 -16.92 18.54
CA ALA A 507 -28.93 -17.86 19.46
C ALA A 507 -30.14 -17.28 20.19
N GLU A 508 -30.19 -15.97 20.42
CA GLU A 508 -31.31 -15.28 21.05
C GLU A 508 -32.53 -15.24 20.11
N THR A 509 -33.60 -15.96 20.47
CA THR A 509 -34.81 -16.10 19.67
C THR A 509 -35.72 -14.87 19.69
N GLU A 510 -35.58 -13.99 20.68
CA GLU A 510 -36.33 -12.72 20.76
C GLU A 510 -35.76 -11.63 19.82
N ASN A 511 -34.62 -11.88 19.17
CA ASN A 511 -34.10 -11.00 18.11
C ASN A 511 -34.87 -11.18 16.80
N SER A 512 -35.02 -10.10 16.02
CA SER A 512 -35.62 -10.20 14.67
C SER A 512 -34.82 -11.14 13.77
N HIS A 513 -35.49 -11.85 12.85
CA HIS A 513 -34.80 -12.71 11.89
C HIS A 513 -33.73 -11.95 11.10
N GLU A 514 -33.95 -10.67 10.76
CA GLU A 514 -32.98 -9.83 10.05
C GLU A 514 -31.63 -9.78 10.80
N LEU A 515 -31.67 -9.56 12.11
CA LEU A 515 -30.49 -9.49 12.96
C LEU A 515 -29.82 -10.87 13.13
N ARG A 516 -30.63 -11.92 13.29
CA ARG A 516 -30.16 -13.30 13.48
C ARG A 516 -29.54 -13.88 12.19
N ILE A 517 -30.17 -13.65 11.03
CA ILE A 517 -29.68 -13.98 9.69
C ILE A 517 -28.40 -13.21 9.40
N THR A 518 -28.36 -11.91 9.70
CA THR A 518 -27.14 -11.08 9.59
C THR A 518 -26.01 -11.71 10.40
N ALA A 519 -26.23 -11.98 11.69
CA ALA A 519 -25.24 -12.63 12.55
C ALA A 519 -24.74 -13.97 11.98
N LEU A 520 -25.66 -14.86 11.58
CA LEU A 520 -25.32 -16.17 11.02
C LEU A 520 -24.46 -16.07 9.75
N SER A 521 -24.79 -15.13 8.85
CA SER A 521 -24.04 -14.93 7.61
C SER A 521 -22.57 -14.57 7.87
N TYR A 522 -22.30 -13.74 8.89
CA TYR A 522 -20.95 -13.39 9.30
C TYR A 522 -20.26 -14.44 10.15
N ILE A 523 -20.97 -15.28 10.92
CA ILE A 523 -20.33 -16.40 11.66
C ILE A 523 -19.58 -17.29 10.67
N MET A 524 -20.18 -17.61 9.52
CA MET A 524 -19.53 -18.38 8.47
C MET A 524 -18.33 -17.66 7.85
N GLY A 525 -18.42 -16.33 7.72
CA GLY A 525 -17.31 -15.45 7.31
C GLY A 525 -16.20 -15.28 8.36
N ALA A 526 -16.43 -15.68 9.62
CA ALA A 526 -15.53 -15.50 10.75
C ALA A 526 -14.67 -16.74 11.09
N ASN A 527 -14.51 -17.67 10.13
CA ASN A 527 -13.74 -18.92 10.28
C ASN A 527 -14.16 -19.78 11.50
N PRO A 528 -15.43 -20.21 11.57
CA PRO A 528 -15.98 -20.89 12.74
C PRO A 528 -15.36 -22.28 12.96
N SER A 529 -15.29 -22.68 14.23
CA SER A 529 -14.84 -24.02 14.66
C SER A 529 -15.95 -25.06 14.53
N SER A 530 -15.62 -26.35 14.64
CA SER A 530 -16.62 -27.42 14.77
C SER A 530 -17.56 -27.21 15.96
N THR A 531 -17.08 -26.63 17.06
CA THR A 531 -17.90 -26.25 18.22
C THR A 531 -18.92 -25.18 17.86
N HIS A 532 -18.55 -24.18 17.05
CA HIS A 532 -19.47 -23.12 16.61
C HIS A 532 -20.54 -23.68 15.67
N PHE A 533 -20.18 -24.57 14.74
CA PHE A 533 -21.15 -25.28 13.91
C PHE A 533 -22.13 -26.14 14.75
N ASN A 534 -21.62 -26.86 15.76
CA ASN A 534 -22.47 -27.66 16.65
C ASN A 534 -23.44 -26.79 17.46
N ALA A 535 -23.00 -25.62 17.92
CA ALA A 535 -23.86 -24.65 18.59
C ALA A 535 -24.94 -24.08 17.64
N ILE A 536 -24.60 -23.80 16.38
CA ILE A 536 -25.59 -23.38 15.37
C ILE A 536 -26.67 -24.46 15.19
N LEU A 537 -26.30 -25.74 15.05
CA LEU A 537 -27.28 -26.82 14.94
C LEU A 537 -28.15 -26.95 16.19
N ALA A 538 -27.58 -26.78 17.39
CA ALA A 538 -28.33 -26.86 18.65
C ALA A 538 -29.39 -25.75 18.77
N VAL A 539 -29.12 -24.55 18.23
CA VAL A 539 -30.12 -23.48 18.08
C VAL A 539 -31.18 -23.87 17.04
N LEU A 540 -30.75 -24.26 15.83
CA LEU A 540 -31.65 -24.59 14.71
C LEU A 540 -32.61 -25.74 15.03
N TYR A 541 -32.19 -26.72 15.85
CA TYR A 541 -33.05 -27.82 16.29
C TYR A 541 -34.31 -27.36 17.07
N LYS A 542 -34.26 -26.18 17.68
CA LYS A 542 -35.39 -25.59 18.43
C LYS A 542 -35.99 -24.35 17.73
N GLU A 543 -35.51 -24.05 16.52
CA GLU A 543 -35.93 -22.86 15.80
C GLU A 543 -37.39 -22.95 15.36
N LYS A 544 -38.07 -21.80 15.39
CA LYS A 544 -39.48 -21.65 14.96
C LYS A 544 -39.64 -20.64 13.82
N ASP A 545 -38.67 -19.74 13.64
CA ASP A 545 -38.66 -18.82 12.51
C ASP A 545 -38.17 -19.54 11.25
N PHE A 546 -39.10 -19.81 10.33
CA PHE A 546 -38.82 -20.51 9.08
C PHE A 546 -37.83 -19.74 8.18
N GLU A 547 -37.76 -18.41 8.24
CA GLU A 547 -36.80 -17.63 7.46
C GLU A 547 -35.37 -17.90 7.97
N VAL A 548 -35.19 -17.98 9.29
CA VAL A 548 -33.90 -18.34 9.91
C VAL A 548 -33.48 -19.76 9.53
N VAL A 549 -34.39 -20.74 9.56
CA VAL A 549 -34.10 -22.13 9.16
C VAL A 549 -33.75 -22.23 7.67
N ASN A 550 -34.58 -21.66 6.79
CA ASN A 550 -34.39 -21.72 5.35
C ASN A 550 -33.09 -21.02 4.91
N PHE A 551 -32.78 -19.87 5.53
CA PHE A 551 -31.52 -19.18 5.30
C PHE A 551 -30.32 -20.02 5.78
N ALA A 552 -30.38 -20.59 6.98
CA ALA A 552 -29.30 -21.42 7.51
C ALA A 552 -28.99 -22.63 6.63
N PHE A 553 -30.01 -23.34 6.15
CA PHE A 553 -29.86 -24.45 5.21
C PHE A 553 -29.16 -24.00 3.92
N THR A 554 -29.65 -22.91 3.31
CA THR A 554 -29.11 -22.35 2.05
C THR A 554 -27.67 -21.85 2.22
N LEU A 555 -27.35 -21.26 3.36
CA LEU A 555 -26.00 -20.80 3.71
C LEU A 555 -25.04 -21.99 3.85
N PHE A 556 -25.45 -23.07 4.51
CA PHE A 556 -24.65 -24.28 4.65
C PHE A 556 -24.44 -24.98 3.30
N GLU A 557 -25.47 -25.07 2.46
CA GLU A 557 -25.34 -25.54 1.06
C GLU A 557 -24.35 -24.70 0.24
N THR A 558 -24.38 -23.38 0.39
CA THR A 558 -23.50 -22.44 -0.31
C THR A 558 -22.05 -22.61 0.13
N TYR A 559 -21.79 -22.60 1.43
CA TYR A 559 -20.43 -22.81 1.95
C TYR A 559 -19.90 -24.22 1.66
N ALA A 560 -20.73 -25.26 1.70
CA ALA A 560 -20.34 -26.64 1.35
C ALA A 560 -19.92 -26.82 -0.13
N LYS A 561 -20.32 -25.88 -1.00
CA LYS A 561 -19.95 -25.81 -2.43
C LYS A 561 -18.87 -24.75 -2.71
N ASN A 562 -18.37 -24.06 -1.69
CA ASN A 562 -17.43 -22.96 -1.87
C ASN A 562 -16.04 -23.50 -2.30
N ILE A 563 -15.51 -22.91 -3.37
CA ILE A 563 -14.22 -23.25 -3.99
C ILE A 563 -13.08 -22.31 -3.57
N ASP A 564 -13.37 -21.25 -2.80
CA ASP A 564 -12.38 -20.32 -2.26
C ASP A 564 -11.37 -21.04 -1.34
N PRO A 565 -10.06 -21.05 -1.68
CA PRO A 565 -9.03 -21.66 -0.86
C PRO A 565 -9.00 -21.11 0.59
N CYS A 566 -9.27 -19.80 0.77
CA CYS A 566 -9.37 -19.17 2.09
C CYS A 566 -10.48 -19.78 2.97
N ARG A 567 -11.47 -20.43 2.36
CA ARG A 567 -12.66 -20.99 3.05
C ARG A 567 -12.73 -22.51 3.04
N SER A 568 -11.73 -23.20 2.49
CA SER A 568 -11.63 -24.67 2.43
C SER A 568 -11.98 -25.40 3.74
N LYS A 569 -11.52 -24.91 4.90
CA LYS A 569 -11.87 -25.43 6.23
C LYS A 569 -13.36 -25.26 6.56
N VAL A 570 -13.90 -24.06 6.31
CA VAL A 570 -15.32 -23.73 6.55
C VAL A 570 -16.22 -24.54 5.60
N ALA A 571 -15.84 -24.69 4.34
CA ALA A 571 -16.54 -25.51 3.35
C ALA A 571 -16.60 -26.98 3.77
N THR A 572 -15.48 -27.52 4.28
CA THR A 572 -15.42 -28.89 4.82
C THR A 572 -16.35 -29.09 6.01
N LEU A 573 -16.35 -28.15 6.96
CA LEU A 573 -17.25 -28.18 8.12
C LEU A 573 -18.72 -28.03 7.70
N ALA A 574 -19.04 -27.08 6.82
CA ALA A 574 -20.40 -26.89 6.28
C ALA A 574 -20.91 -28.16 5.58
N LYS A 575 -20.07 -28.81 4.75
CA LYS A 575 -20.40 -30.08 4.09
C LYS A 575 -20.62 -31.25 5.06
N TYR A 576 -19.91 -31.26 6.20
CA TYR A 576 -20.14 -32.24 7.26
C TYR A 576 -21.46 -31.96 7.99
N PHE A 577 -21.66 -30.73 8.48
CA PHE A 577 -22.80 -30.38 9.32
C PHE A 577 -24.14 -30.24 8.57
N LEU A 578 -24.11 -29.94 7.26
CA LEU A 578 -25.29 -29.93 6.38
C LEU A 578 -26.05 -31.28 6.38
N LYS A 579 -25.37 -32.39 6.69
CA LYS A 579 -25.98 -33.73 6.78
C LYS A 579 -26.97 -33.88 7.95
N TYR A 580 -26.93 -32.97 8.93
CA TYR A 580 -27.84 -32.96 10.09
C TYR A 580 -28.94 -31.91 9.95
N LEU A 581 -28.95 -31.16 8.84
CA LEU A 581 -30.03 -30.24 8.42
C LEU A 581 -30.89 -30.83 7.30
N LYS A 582 -30.64 -32.09 6.92
CA LYS A 582 -31.37 -32.90 5.94
C LYS A 582 -31.97 -34.11 6.66
#